data_AF-A0A257APB5-F1
#
_entry.id   AF-A0A257APB5-F1
#
_cell.length_a   1.000
_cell.length_b   1.000
_cell.length_c   1.000
_cell.angle_alpha   90.00
_cell.angle_beta   90.00
_cell.angle_gamma   90.00
#
_symmetry.space_group_name_H-M   'P 1'
#
loop_
_entity.id
_entity.type
_entity.pdbx_description
1 polymer ?
#
loop_
_entity_poly.entity_id
_entity_poly.type
_entity_poly.pdbx_seq_one_letter_code
_entity_poly.pdbx_strand_id
1 'polypeptide(L)'
;MRLDIKYSSGMLPPWRRHKEVKVRETAETDPKYGSKPDERDPAEHIRFGIIVLDKPAGPTSHDVVSWVKRFASIEYAGHSGTLEVLGEIPL
;
A
#
# COMPACT_ATOMS: atom_id res chain seq x y z
N MET A 1 -14.98 2.36 4.95
CA MET A 1 -14.41 3.70 5.19
C MET A 1 -14.06 4.33 3.84
N ARG A 2 -14.70 5.43 3.45
CA ARG A 2 -14.30 6.22 2.26
C ARG A 2 -13.23 7.20 2.72
N LEU A 3 -12.02 7.09 2.17
CA LEU A 3 -11.00 8.12 2.30
C LEU A 3 -11.40 9.26 1.35
N ASP A 4 -12.17 10.23 1.85
CA ASP A 4 -12.50 11.45 1.12
C ASP A 4 -11.28 12.40 1.17
N ILE A 5 -10.25 12.05 0.40
CA ILE A 5 -9.11 12.94 0.19
C ILE A 5 -9.62 14.17 -0.57
N LYS A 6 -9.75 15.29 0.15
CA LYS A 6 -10.16 16.57 -0.42
C LYS A 6 -9.01 17.15 -1.25
N TYR A 7 -9.04 16.91 -2.55
CA TYR A 7 -8.20 17.64 -3.50
C TYR A 7 -8.74 19.07 -3.66
N SER A 8 -7.84 20.04 -3.86
CA SER A 8 -8.25 21.42 -4.18
C SER A 8 -9.16 21.43 -5.41
N SER A 9 -10.14 22.33 -5.41
CA SER A 9 -11.10 22.48 -6.53
C SER A 9 -10.35 22.56 -7.86
N GLY A 10 -10.58 21.57 -8.74
CA GLY A 10 -9.94 21.46 -10.06
C GLY A 10 -8.74 20.51 -10.16
N MET A 11 -8.19 20.00 -9.05
CA MET A 11 -7.09 19.03 -9.09
C MET A 11 -7.60 17.59 -9.01
N LEU A 12 -7.40 16.81 -10.08
CA LEU A 12 -7.66 15.37 -10.04
C LEU A 12 -6.51 14.63 -9.33
N PRO A 13 -6.83 13.62 -8.49
CA PRO A 13 -5.80 12.73 -7.97
C PRO A 13 -5.02 12.07 -9.11
N PRO A 14 -3.72 11.77 -8.92
CA PRO A 14 -2.89 11.15 -9.95
C PRO A 14 -3.48 9.90 -10.59
N TRP A 15 -4.24 9.09 -9.82
CA TRP A 15 -4.88 7.87 -10.31
C TRP A 15 -6.19 8.09 -11.11
N ARG A 16 -6.78 9.29 -11.07
CA ARG A 16 -7.93 9.66 -11.92
C ARG A 16 -7.53 10.45 -13.17
N ARG A 17 -6.25 10.77 -13.35
CA ARG A 17 -5.77 11.45 -14.55
C ARG A 17 -5.77 10.47 -15.72
N HIS A 18 -6.43 10.83 -16.81
CA HIS A 18 -6.38 10.06 -18.05
C HIS A 18 -4.95 10.16 -18.61
N LYS A 19 -4.29 9.02 -18.80
CA LYS A 19 -2.96 8.93 -19.39
C LYS A 19 -3.09 8.36 -20.79
N GLU A 20 -2.60 9.09 -21.79
CA GLU A 20 -2.42 8.54 -23.13
C GLU A 20 -1.16 7.67 -23.13
N VAL A 21 -1.30 6.40 -23.53
CA VAL A 21 -0.17 5.49 -23.69
C VAL A 21 0.25 5.53 -25.16
N LYS A 22 1.48 5.98 -25.42
CA LYS A 22 2.07 5.96 -26.77
C LYS A 22 3.01 4.76 -26.87
N VAL A 23 2.75 3.89 -27.85
CA VAL A 23 3.58 2.70 -28.10
C VAL A 23 4.63 3.05 -29.13
N ARG A 24 5.91 2.93 -28.76
CA ARG A 24 7.03 3.09 -29.69
C ARG A 24 7.31 1.81 -30.48
N GLU A 25 7.21 0.66 -29.81
CA GLU A 25 7.57 -0.66 -30.33
C GLU A 25 6.83 -1.73 -29.52
N THR A 26 6.49 -2.85 -30.17
CA THR A 26 5.91 -4.04 -29.54
C THR A 26 7.00 -5.08 -29.28
N ALA A 27 7.16 -5.51 -28.04
CA ALA A 27 8.13 -6.52 -27.63
C ALA A 27 7.51 -7.48 -26.61
N GLU A 28 8.06 -8.68 -26.52
CA GLU A 28 7.64 -9.72 -25.59
C GLU A 28 8.69 -9.96 -24.50
N THR A 29 8.26 -10.49 -23.36
CA THR A 29 9.13 -10.87 -22.25
C THR A 29 9.22 -12.39 -22.16
N ASP A 30 10.41 -12.94 -21.91
CA ASP A 30 10.60 -14.38 -21.68
C ASP A 30 10.01 -14.79 -20.31
N PRO A 31 9.01 -15.70 -20.27
CA PRO A 31 8.36 -16.14 -19.04
C PRO A 31 9.29 -16.84 -18.03
N LYS A 32 10.49 -17.24 -18.45
CA LYS A 32 11.51 -17.80 -17.56
C LYS A 32 11.97 -16.81 -16.48
N TYR A 33 11.77 -15.51 -16.69
CA TYR A 33 12.29 -14.46 -15.81
C TYR A 33 11.17 -13.77 -15.05
N GLY A 34 11.30 -13.74 -13.72
CA GLY A 34 10.36 -13.07 -12.82
C GLY A 34 9.01 -13.79 -12.72
N SER A 35 8.04 -13.12 -12.10
CA SER A 35 6.66 -13.61 -11.99
C SER A 35 5.69 -12.43 -12.07
N LYS A 36 4.56 -12.63 -12.75
CA LYS A 36 3.48 -11.64 -12.77
C LYS A 36 2.96 -11.44 -11.34
N PRO A 37 2.49 -10.24 -10.98
CA PRO A 37 2.02 -9.97 -9.63
C PRO A 37 1.02 -10.99 -9.08
N ASP A 38 0.07 -11.46 -9.90
CA ASP A 38 -0.98 -12.41 -9.52
C ASP A 38 -0.53 -13.89 -9.54
N GLU A 39 0.66 -14.17 -10.05
CA GLU A 39 1.23 -15.52 -10.21
C GLU A 39 2.38 -15.78 -9.21
N ARG A 40 2.66 -14.84 -8.29
CA ARG A 40 3.72 -14.98 -7.28
C ARG A 40 3.33 -16.04 -6.24
N ASP A 41 4.34 -16.68 -5.66
CA ASP A 41 4.10 -17.53 -4.51
C ASP A 41 3.77 -16.68 -3.26
N PRO A 42 3.15 -17.28 -2.21
CA PRO A 42 2.78 -16.53 -1.01
C PRO A 42 3.95 -15.83 -0.30
N ALA A 43 5.16 -16.38 -0.35
CA ALA A 43 6.32 -15.77 0.29
C ALA A 43 6.78 -14.51 -0.47
N GLU A 44 6.74 -14.54 -1.80
CA GLU A 44 6.98 -13.36 -2.63
C GLU A 44 5.90 -12.29 -2.46
N HIS A 45 4.63 -12.70 -2.31
CA HIS A 45 3.56 -11.77 -1.99
C HIS A 45 3.78 -11.05 -0.66
N ILE A 46 4.25 -11.76 0.37
CA ILE A 46 4.57 -11.13 1.66
C ILE A 46 5.78 -10.21 1.52
N ARG A 47 6.83 -10.66 0.82
CA ARG A 47 8.08 -9.90 0.65
C ARG A 47 7.89 -8.59 -0.12
N PHE A 48 7.05 -8.60 -1.15
CA PHE A 48 6.83 -7.46 -2.05
C PHE A 48 5.41 -6.85 -1.92
N GLY A 49 4.72 -7.14 -0.82
CA GLY A 49 3.33 -6.76 -0.60
C GLY A 49 3.13 -5.38 0.02
N ILE A 50 1.92 -4.86 -0.14
CA ILE A 50 1.43 -3.66 0.56
C ILE A 50 0.12 -4.06 1.24
N ILE A 51 -0.05 -3.68 2.50
CA ILE A 51 -1.29 -3.90 3.25
C ILE A 51 -1.96 -2.55 3.46
N VAL A 52 -3.20 -2.43 2.98
CA VAL A 52 -4.07 -1.30 3.31
C VAL A 52 -4.73 -1.61 4.65
N LEU A 53 -4.10 -1.16 5.72
CA LEU A 53 -4.54 -1.41 7.10
C LEU A 53 -5.37 -0.23 7.61
N ASP A 54 -6.53 -0.53 8.19
CA ASP A 54 -7.32 0.44 8.95
C ASP A 54 -6.78 0.53 10.37
N LYS A 55 -6.02 1.59 10.65
CA LYS A 55 -5.24 1.73 11.89
C LYS A 55 -6.18 2.05 13.05
N PRO A 56 -6.20 1.25 14.14
CA PRO A 56 -7.02 1.58 15.30
C PRO A 56 -6.53 2.85 16.02
N ALA A 57 -7.45 3.54 16.69
CA ALA A 57 -7.13 4.61 17.64
C ALA A 57 -6.37 4.05 18.86
N GLY A 58 -5.44 4.82 19.43
CA GLY A 58 -4.64 4.40 20.60
C GLY A 58 -3.16 4.09 20.31
N PRO A 59 -2.80 3.05 19.54
CA PRO A 59 -1.39 2.74 19.29
C PRO A 59 -0.75 3.73 18.32
N THR A 60 0.56 3.92 18.40
CA THR A 60 1.31 4.67 17.39
C THR A 60 1.37 3.90 16.06
N SER A 61 1.71 4.58 14.97
CA SER A 61 1.96 3.89 13.68
C SER A 61 3.13 2.90 13.77
N HIS A 62 4.15 3.19 14.60
CA HIS A 62 5.28 2.28 14.83
C HIS A 62 4.89 1.04 15.64
N ASP A 63 3.96 1.17 16.60
CA ASP A 63 3.43 0.02 17.35
C ASP A 63 2.68 -0.94 16.42
N VAL A 64 1.80 -0.41 15.59
CA VAL A 64 1.03 -1.21 14.64
C VAL A 64 1.95 -1.92 13.65
N VAL A 65 2.97 -1.23 13.11
CA VAL A 65 3.99 -1.86 12.26
C VAL A 65 4.72 -2.98 13.02
N SER A 66 5.10 -2.76 14.29
CA SER A 66 5.77 -3.76 15.11
C SER A 66 4.91 -5.01 15.34
N TRP A 67 3.60 -4.84 15.51
CA TRP A 67 2.67 -5.96 15.62
C TRP A 67 2.58 -6.74 14.30
N VAL A 68 2.40 -6.04 13.16
CA VAL A 68 2.35 -6.69 11.85
C VAL A 68 3.63 -7.49 11.59
N LYS A 69 4.81 -6.95 11.92
CA LYS A 69 6.08 -7.68 11.82
C LYS A 69 6.07 -8.99 12.61
N ARG A 70 5.59 -8.96 13.85
CA ARG A 70 5.50 -10.15 14.72
C ARG A 70 4.49 -11.15 14.18
N PHE A 71 3.30 -10.71 13.77
CA PHE A 71 2.25 -11.61 13.25
C PHE A 71 2.66 -12.28 11.94
N ALA A 72 3.26 -11.53 11.01
CA ALA A 72 3.71 -12.06 9.73
C ALA A 72 5.10 -12.72 9.79
N SER A 73 5.78 -12.70 10.94
CA SER A 73 7.15 -13.20 11.12
C SER A 73 8.13 -12.63 10.08
N ILE A 74 8.08 -11.32 9.85
CA ILE A 74 8.91 -10.61 8.86
C ILE A 74 9.93 -9.68 9.53
N GLU A 75 11.10 -9.56 8.92
CA GLU A 75 12.21 -8.75 9.45
C GLU A 75 12.04 -7.26 9.20
N TYR A 76 11.35 -6.87 8.11
CA TYR A 76 11.23 -5.49 7.66
C TYR A 76 9.79 -5.12 7.32
N ALA A 77 9.35 -3.97 7.82
CA ALA A 77 8.09 -3.33 7.45
C ALA A 77 8.18 -1.82 7.75
N GLY A 78 7.41 -1.01 7.02
CA GLY A 78 7.32 0.43 7.20
C GLY A 78 5.91 0.94 6.92
N HIS A 79 5.65 2.22 7.18
CA HIS A 79 4.35 2.85 6.94
C HIS A 79 4.50 4.12 6.07
N SER A 80 3.48 4.45 5.27
CA SER A 80 3.52 5.53 4.27
C SER A 80 3.29 6.95 4.84
N GLY A 81 3.57 7.14 6.13
CA GLY A 81 3.25 8.38 6.87
C GLY A 81 2.56 8.08 8.21
N THR A 82 2.76 8.93 9.21
CA THR A 82 2.22 8.72 10.55
C THR A 82 0.79 9.24 10.61
N LEU A 83 -0.17 8.38 10.94
CA LEU A 83 -1.48 8.83 11.39
C LEU A 83 -1.37 9.19 12.88
N GLU A 84 -1.84 10.39 13.22
CA GLU A 84 -1.92 10.92 14.59
C GLU A 84 -2.56 9.90 15.54
N VAL A 85 -2.06 9.87 16.77
CA VAL A 85 -2.65 9.06 17.85
C VAL A 85 -3.82 9.87 18.41
N LEU A 86 -4.95 9.92 17.72
CA LEU A 86 -6.16 10.46 18.32
C LEU A 86 -6.64 9.47 19.39
N GLY A 87 -6.27 9.76 20.63
CA GLY A 87 -6.70 9.07 21.83
C GLY A 87 -8.06 9.57 22.29
N GLU A 88 -8.87 8.61 22.75
CA GLU A 88 -10.15 8.77 23.43
C GLU A 88 -11.31 9.29 22.56
N ILE A 89 -12.11 8.35 22.06
CA ILE A 89 -13.54 8.60 21.87
C ILE A 89 -14.14 8.64 23.28
N PRO A 90 -14.69 9.76 23.77
CA PRO A 90 -15.54 9.69 24.96
C PRO A 90 -16.73 8.80 24.60
N LEU A 91 -17.06 7.86 25.48
CA LEU A 91 -18.18 6.94 25.38
C LEU A 91 -19.44 7.58 24.78
#